data_AF-A0A6N7E2S0-F1
#
_entry.id   AF-A0A6N7E2S0-F1
#
_cell.length_a   1.000
_cell.length_b   1.000
_cell.length_c   1.000
_cell.angle_alpha   90.00
_cell.angle_beta   90.00
_cell.angle_gamma   90.00
#
_symmetry.space_group_name_H-M   'P 1'
#
loop_
_entity.id
_entity.type
_entity.pdbx_description
1 polymer ?
#
loop_
_entity_poly.entity_id
_entity_poly.type
_entity_poly.pdbx_seq_one_letter_code
_entity_poly.pdbx_strand_id
1 'polypeptide(L)'
;MKKILMFSLLSVMLTAVSSAYAQQFKVNDTILIAFPANNIKDDAYIVGVVRKIRPNGDYQIAVQDFVEGHDYGISCQPIAVNSEGQDTGQSGWQIWGKDHTKLRTQGLDYIVPAKRAMPLRIGQLNFIDRYNVYVLYSRWKSNAPVLSIDRIKTAENDAKMAGISPMIPALEIAILDRQSYYDKVTGIPYQPEESIPHLVKLFDYIQTQLKQDPELNKLWRAKKRDWKKINESMKTYFLVDAIDQAVSNAEGCLSEDTEKADPKELKKLKSQLKALGIKI
;
A
#
# COMPACT_ATOMS: atom_id res chain seq x y z
N MET A 1 -39.26 42.08 -21.27
CA MET A 1 -38.88 42.05 -19.84
C MET A 1 -38.66 40.63 -19.28
N LYS A 2 -39.55 39.64 -19.52
CA LYS A 2 -39.37 38.26 -19.02
C LYS A 2 -38.07 37.54 -19.46
N LYS A 3 -37.59 37.78 -20.69
CA LYS A 3 -36.35 37.16 -21.21
C LYS A 3 -35.06 37.73 -20.59
N ILE A 4 -35.07 38.99 -20.17
CA ILE A 4 -33.91 39.65 -19.54
C ILE A 4 -33.79 39.16 -18.08
N LEU A 5 -34.91 38.99 -17.38
CA LEU A 5 -34.93 38.43 -16.02
C LEU A 5 -34.42 36.97 -15.96
N MET A 6 -34.73 36.14 -16.97
CA MET A 6 -34.24 34.76 -17.05
C MET A 6 -32.72 34.69 -17.28
N PHE A 7 -32.15 35.60 -18.07
CA PHE A 7 -30.70 35.64 -18.30
C PHE A 7 -29.93 36.12 -17.06
N SER A 8 -30.49 37.05 -16.29
CA SER A 8 -29.90 37.49 -15.02
C SER A 8 -29.92 36.38 -13.96
N LEU A 9 -30.99 35.58 -13.89
CA LEU A 9 -31.08 34.46 -12.94
C LEU A 9 -30.09 33.33 -13.25
N LEU A 10 -29.88 33.04 -14.55
CA LEU A 10 -28.94 32.01 -14.99
C LEU A 10 -27.48 32.40 -14.71
N SER A 11 -27.16 33.69 -14.80
CA SER A 11 -25.83 34.25 -14.54
C SER A 11 -25.46 34.18 -13.05
N VAL A 12 -26.43 34.39 -12.15
CA VAL A 12 -26.24 34.29 -10.69
C VAL A 12 -26.15 32.83 -10.23
N MET A 13 -26.82 31.89 -10.90
CA MET A 13 -26.66 30.47 -10.62
C MET A 13 -25.32 29.89 -11.12
N LEU A 14 -24.74 30.44 -12.19
CA LEU A 14 -23.40 30.04 -12.64
C LEU A 14 -22.25 30.57 -11.77
N THR A 15 -22.47 31.55 -10.89
CA THR A 15 -21.45 32.00 -9.91
C THR A 15 -21.52 31.23 -8.59
N ALA A 16 -22.54 30.40 -8.40
CA ALA A 16 -22.64 29.46 -7.29
C ALA A 16 -21.99 28.11 -7.59
N VAL A 17 -21.03 28.06 -8.53
CA VAL A 17 -20.06 26.96 -8.55
C VAL A 17 -19.34 27.08 -7.23
N SER A 18 -19.70 26.19 -6.31
CA SER A 18 -19.05 26.05 -5.03
C SER A 18 -17.56 25.91 -5.31
N SER A 19 -16.80 26.99 -5.13
CA SER A 19 -15.39 26.88 -4.88
C SER A 19 -15.32 25.91 -3.72
N ALA A 20 -14.91 24.67 -4.00
CA ALA A 20 -14.63 23.67 -2.99
C ALA A 20 -13.60 24.34 -2.07
N TYR A 21 -14.07 24.96 -0.99
CA TYR A 21 -13.22 25.66 -0.06
C TYR A 21 -12.31 24.58 0.48
N ALA A 22 -11.03 24.62 0.07
CA ALA A 22 -10.00 23.81 0.67
C ALA A 22 -10.16 23.99 2.19
N GLN A 23 -10.40 22.89 2.89
CA GLN A 23 -10.74 22.94 4.30
C GLN A 23 -9.63 23.67 5.06
N GLN A 24 -9.94 24.85 5.61
CA GLN A 24 -8.99 25.63 6.39
C GLN A 24 -9.03 25.15 7.83
N PHE A 25 -7.91 24.60 8.29
CA PHE A 25 -7.73 24.19 9.68
C PHE A 25 -7.33 25.37 10.55
N LYS A 26 -7.71 25.33 11.83
CA LYS A 26 -7.35 26.33 12.84
C LYS A 26 -6.19 25.83 13.68
N VAL A 27 -5.52 26.77 14.36
CA VAL A 27 -4.57 26.42 15.43
C VAL A 27 -5.29 25.56 16.48
N ASN A 28 -4.61 24.51 16.93
CA ASN A 28 -5.07 23.44 17.80
C ASN A 28 -6.02 22.40 17.18
N ASP A 29 -6.35 22.49 15.89
CA ASP A 29 -7.04 21.38 15.23
C ASP A 29 -6.13 20.16 15.12
N THR A 30 -6.67 18.98 15.42
CA THR A 30 -6.06 17.69 15.07
C THR A 30 -6.37 17.37 13.61
N ILE A 31 -5.32 17.07 12.86
CA ILE A 31 -5.40 16.77 11.43
C ILE A 31 -4.67 15.47 11.11
N LEU A 32 -5.15 14.79 10.06
CA LEU A 32 -4.47 13.67 9.42
C LEU A 32 -3.74 14.19 8.18
N ILE A 33 -2.49 13.80 7.98
CA ILE A 33 -1.70 14.17 6.80
C ILE A 33 -1.30 12.89 6.06
N ALA A 34 -1.69 12.80 4.80
CA ALA A 34 -1.37 11.65 3.95
C ALA A 34 -0.16 11.92 3.06
N PHE A 35 0.80 10.99 3.05
CA PHE A 35 1.98 11.01 2.21
C PHE A 35 2.00 9.75 1.33
N PRO A 36 1.18 9.72 0.27
CA PRO A 36 1.19 8.61 -0.66
C PRO A 36 2.52 8.57 -1.41
N ALA A 37 3.15 7.40 -1.43
CA ALA A 37 4.34 7.13 -2.20
C ALA A 37 3.99 6.45 -3.53
N ASN A 38 4.97 6.32 -4.41
CA ASN A 38 4.81 5.56 -5.66
C ASN A 38 4.54 4.08 -5.37
N ASN A 39 5.15 3.54 -4.31
CA ASN A 39 4.89 2.19 -3.80
C ASN A 39 4.17 2.30 -2.46
N ILE A 40 2.98 1.70 -2.40
CA ILE A 40 2.07 1.81 -1.26
C ILE A 40 2.64 1.33 0.08
N LYS A 41 3.60 0.39 0.05
CA LYS A 41 4.27 -0.11 1.27
C LYS A 41 5.04 1.00 1.99
N ASP A 42 5.33 2.08 1.25
CA ASP A 42 6.08 3.23 1.67
C ASP A 42 5.18 4.44 1.96
N ASP A 43 3.85 4.29 1.80
CA ASP A 43 2.88 5.32 2.20
C ASP A 43 3.06 5.61 3.69
N ALA A 44 3.07 6.88 4.05
CA ALA A 44 3.15 7.33 5.43
C ALA A 44 1.96 8.22 5.79
N TYR A 45 1.59 8.22 7.06
CA TYR A 45 0.51 9.03 7.58
C TYR A 45 0.93 9.66 8.90
N ILE A 46 0.60 10.93 9.09
CA ILE A 46 0.87 11.66 10.33
C ILE A 46 -0.45 12.11 10.93
N VAL A 47 -0.61 11.91 12.22
CA VAL A 47 -1.61 12.63 13.03
C VAL A 47 -0.88 13.73 13.78
N GLY A 48 -1.30 14.98 13.56
CA GLY A 48 -0.66 16.14 14.16
C GLY A 48 -1.64 17.20 14.60
N VAL A 49 -1.17 18.08 15.48
CA VAL A 49 -1.92 19.27 15.93
C VAL A 49 -1.35 20.49 15.26
N VAL A 50 -2.21 21.30 14.63
CA VAL A 50 -1.81 22.56 13.99
C VAL A 50 -1.33 23.54 15.06
N ARG A 51 -0.06 23.94 15.00
CA ARG A 51 0.52 24.97 15.87
C ARG A 51 0.45 26.35 15.24
N LYS A 52 0.68 26.42 13.92
CA LYS A 52 0.69 27.67 13.17
C LYS A 52 0.27 27.44 11.72
N ILE A 53 -0.41 28.43 11.16
CA ILE A 53 -0.69 28.52 9.72
C ILE A 53 0.37 29.45 9.12
N ARG A 54 1.15 28.94 8.15
CA ARG A 54 2.22 29.70 7.49
C ARG A 54 1.62 30.67 6.45
N PRO A 55 2.34 31.75 6.06
CA PRO A 55 1.85 32.70 5.06
C PRO A 55 1.53 32.09 3.69
N ASN A 56 2.20 30.99 3.32
CA ASN A 56 1.95 30.24 2.10
C ASN A 56 0.74 29.29 2.19
N GLY A 57 0.05 29.25 3.34
CA GLY A 57 -1.11 28.41 3.59
C GLY A 57 -0.78 27.04 4.21
N ASP A 58 0.49 26.63 4.26
CA ASP A 58 0.90 25.36 4.85
C ASP A 58 0.79 25.35 6.37
N TYR A 59 0.75 24.16 6.95
CA TYR A 59 0.60 23.99 8.39
C TYR A 59 1.93 23.64 9.04
N GLN A 60 2.24 24.30 10.15
CA GLN A 60 3.23 23.84 11.12
C GLN A 60 2.51 22.97 12.14
N ILE A 61 2.95 21.73 12.31
CA ILE A 61 2.30 20.74 13.17
C ILE A 61 3.26 20.18 14.22
N ALA A 62 2.70 19.88 15.38
CA ALA A 62 3.32 18.98 16.36
C ALA A 62 2.78 17.56 16.12
N VAL A 63 3.66 16.58 15.92
CA VAL A 63 3.28 15.19 15.63
C VAL A 63 2.82 14.49 16.91
N GLN A 64 1.62 13.88 16.87
CA GLN A 64 1.08 13.06 17.96
C GLN A 64 1.30 11.57 17.69
N ASP A 65 1.02 11.14 16.46
CA ASP A 65 1.13 9.76 16.04
C ASP A 65 1.49 9.68 14.56
N PHE A 66 2.03 8.54 14.12
CA PHE A 66 2.40 8.32 12.73
C PHE A 66 2.42 6.83 12.38
N VAL A 67 2.10 6.52 11.13
CA VAL A 67 2.32 5.20 10.53
C VAL A 67 3.59 5.28 9.70
N GLU A 68 4.56 4.41 10.02
CA GLU A 68 5.85 4.33 9.34
C GLU A 68 5.72 3.82 7.89
N GLY A 69 6.38 4.51 6.96
CA GLY A 69 6.59 4.14 5.55
C GLY A 69 7.90 4.78 5.04
N HIS A 70 8.59 4.27 4.00
CA HIS A 70 9.95 4.77 3.67
C HIS A 70 10.06 6.27 3.34
N ASP A 71 8.97 6.97 2.98
CA ASP A 71 9.03 8.32 2.41
C ASP A 71 8.74 9.48 3.41
N TYR A 72 8.65 9.20 4.72
CA TYR A 72 8.32 10.24 5.72
C TYR A 72 9.43 11.29 5.93
N GLY A 73 10.66 11.02 5.50
CA GLY A 73 11.81 11.91 5.68
C GLY A 73 11.88 13.10 4.71
N ILE A 74 11.24 12.98 3.54
CA ILE A 74 11.40 13.94 2.43
C ILE A 74 10.16 14.85 2.30
N SER A 75 9.02 14.40 2.81
CA SER A 75 7.73 15.05 2.59
C SER A 75 7.32 16.08 3.65
N CYS A 76 8.06 16.18 4.76
CA CYS A 76 7.86 17.18 5.80
C CYS A 76 9.18 17.92 6.10
N GLN A 77 9.10 19.21 6.42
CA GLN A 77 10.28 20.00 6.76
C GLN A 77 10.36 20.16 8.29
N PRO A 78 11.38 19.59 8.97
CA PRO A 78 11.55 19.76 10.41
C PRO A 78 11.96 21.19 10.74
N ILE A 79 11.39 21.75 11.80
CA ILE A 79 11.70 23.07 12.34
C ILE A 79 12.01 22.94 13.82
N ALA A 80 13.08 23.59 14.25
CA ALA A 80 13.41 23.71 15.66
C ALA A 80 12.46 24.71 16.35
N VAL A 81 11.72 24.24 17.36
CA VAL A 81 10.77 25.05 18.11
C VAL A 81 11.06 25.06 19.60
N ASN A 82 10.65 26.13 20.29
CA ASN A 82 10.66 26.18 21.75
C ASN A 82 9.45 25.44 22.35
N SER A 83 9.31 25.45 23.68
CA SER A 83 8.18 24.82 24.39
C SER A 83 6.80 25.38 24.02
N GLU A 84 6.76 26.58 23.43
CA GLU A 84 5.53 27.24 22.98
C GLU A 84 5.23 26.99 21.50
N GLY A 85 6.06 26.20 20.79
CA GLY A 85 5.91 25.93 19.36
C GLY A 85 6.36 27.09 18.47
N GLN A 86 7.14 28.04 19.01
CA GLN A 86 7.69 29.14 18.22
C GLN A 86 9.01 28.72 17.58
N ASP A 87 9.16 29.06 16.29
CA ASP A 87 10.37 28.83 15.51
C ASP A 87 11.56 29.52 16.17
N THR A 88 12.61 28.75 16.47
CA THR A 88 13.83 29.22 17.13
C THR A 88 14.89 29.72 16.15
N GLY A 89 14.67 29.54 14.83
CA GLY A 89 15.67 29.82 13.81
C GLY A 89 16.82 28.80 13.77
N GLN A 90 16.86 27.82 14.67
CA GLN A 90 17.81 26.71 14.62
C GLN A 90 17.43 25.69 13.54
N SER A 91 18.40 24.93 13.06
CA SER A 91 18.15 23.89 12.06
C SER A 91 17.42 22.71 12.69
N GLY A 92 16.14 22.51 12.32
CA GLY A 92 15.38 21.34 12.73
C GLY A 92 16.04 20.02 12.31
N TRP A 93 16.75 20.02 11.18
CA TRP A 93 17.53 18.86 10.72
C TRP A 93 18.66 18.46 11.68
N GLN A 94 19.27 19.42 12.38
CA GLN A 94 20.31 19.13 13.36
C GLN A 94 19.73 18.51 14.64
N ILE A 95 18.55 18.97 15.06
CA ILE A 95 17.83 18.43 16.23
C ILE A 95 17.30 17.04 15.94
N TRP A 96 16.83 16.78 14.71
CA TRP A 96 16.30 15.47 14.33
C TRP A 96 17.39 14.38 14.35
N GLY A 97 18.64 14.77 14.10
CA GLY A 97 19.78 13.87 14.13
C GLY A 97 19.83 12.96 12.90
N LYS A 98 20.51 11.81 13.03
CA LYS A 98 20.69 10.84 11.92
C LYS A 98 19.58 9.79 11.82
N ASP A 99 18.77 9.67 12.87
CA ASP A 99 17.68 8.71 12.96
C ASP A 99 16.36 9.43 12.66
N HIS A 100 16.05 9.58 11.36
CA HIS A 100 14.84 10.26 10.90
C HIS A 100 13.57 9.43 11.17
N THR A 101 13.66 8.25 11.79
CA THR A 101 12.49 7.38 12.03
C THR A 101 11.58 7.88 13.15
N LYS A 102 12.01 8.87 13.93
CA LYS A 102 11.29 9.38 15.11
C LYS A 102 10.75 10.77 14.88
N LEU A 103 9.48 10.85 14.51
CA LEU A 103 8.81 12.14 14.30
C LEU A 103 8.41 12.82 15.63
N ARG A 104 8.19 12.06 16.70
CA ARG A 104 7.87 12.59 18.04
C ARG A 104 9.14 12.98 18.80
N THR A 105 9.77 14.06 18.37
CA THR A 105 11.00 14.57 18.97
C THR A 105 10.73 15.90 19.65
N GLN A 106 11.17 16.05 20.90
CA GLN A 106 10.99 17.29 21.65
C GLN A 106 11.76 18.43 20.96
N GLY A 107 11.12 19.60 20.84
CA GLY A 107 11.71 20.76 20.16
C GLY A 107 11.65 20.68 18.63
N LEU A 108 10.88 19.72 18.07
CA LEU A 108 10.60 19.65 16.65
C LEU A 108 9.10 19.76 16.32
N ASP A 109 8.80 20.69 15.45
CA ASP A 109 7.57 20.74 14.66
C ASP A 109 7.90 20.49 13.19
N TYR A 110 6.88 20.26 12.37
CA TYR A 110 7.03 19.96 10.95
C TYR A 110 6.13 20.84 10.09
N ILE A 111 6.67 21.33 8.96
CA ILE A 111 5.84 21.95 7.92
C ILE A 111 5.27 20.85 7.05
N VAL A 112 3.95 20.88 6.84
CA VAL A 112 3.23 19.97 5.97
C VAL A 112 2.38 20.73 4.96
N PRO A 113 2.30 20.27 3.70
CA PRO A 113 1.49 20.91 2.67
C PRO A 113 0.00 20.90 3.02
N ALA A 114 -0.68 22.05 2.91
CA ALA A 114 -2.11 22.12 3.24
C ALA A 114 -2.98 21.16 2.41
N LYS A 115 -2.61 20.94 1.15
CA LYS A 115 -3.30 20.02 0.23
C LYS A 115 -3.30 18.55 0.66
N ARG A 116 -2.42 18.16 1.60
CA ARG A 116 -2.30 16.79 2.12
C ARG A 116 -3.02 16.62 3.46
N ALA A 117 -3.54 17.70 4.05
CA ALA A 117 -4.19 17.69 5.35
C ALA A 117 -5.68 17.39 5.22
N MET A 118 -6.17 16.50 6.09
CA MET A 118 -7.54 16.04 6.18
C MET A 118 -8.04 16.22 7.62
N PRO A 119 -9.34 16.52 7.83
CA PRO A 119 -9.89 16.62 9.18
C PRO A 119 -9.82 15.29 9.92
N LEU A 120 -9.40 15.36 11.19
CA LEU A 120 -9.49 14.25 12.14
C LEU A 120 -10.20 14.73 13.41
N ARG A 121 -11.53 14.68 13.40
CA ARG A 121 -12.38 15.11 14.52
C ARG A 121 -12.70 13.96 15.46
N ILE A 122 -13.01 14.27 16.71
CA ILE A 122 -13.52 13.28 17.66
C ILE A 122 -14.78 12.63 17.08
N GLY A 123 -14.81 11.30 17.06
CA GLY A 123 -15.91 10.50 16.51
C GLY A 123 -15.90 10.36 14.98
N GLN A 124 -14.97 11.01 14.27
CA GLN A 124 -14.82 10.85 12.83
C GLN A 124 -14.00 9.60 12.52
N LEU A 125 -14.59 8.68 11.77
CA LEU A 125 -13.90 7.51 11.24
C LEU A 125 -13.38 7.84 9.85
N ASN A 126 -12.05 7.88 9.70
CA ASN A 126 -11.40 7.98 8.40
C ASN A 126 -10.98 6.57 7.95
N PHE A 127 -11.31 6.22 6.71
CA PHE A 127 -10.89 4.97 6.08
C PHE A 127 -9.77 5.28 5.08
N ILE A 128 -8.68 4.52 5.16
CA ILE A 128 -7.50 4.69 4.29
C ILE A 128 -7.41 3.48 3.39
N ASP A 129 -8.09 3.54 2.23
CA ASP A 129 -8.21 2.41 1.29
C ASP A 129 -6.85 1.81 0.90
N ARG A 130 -5.89 2.67 0.54
CA ARG A 130 -4.54 2.27 0.15
C ARG A 130 -3.88 1.40 1.22
N TYR A 131 -3.86 1.88 2.46
CA TYR A 131 -3.27 1.13 3.56
C TYR A 131 -3.99 -0.20 3.82
N ASN A 132 -5.32 -0.22 3.71
CA ASN A 132 -6.10 -1.45 3.91
C ASN A 132 -5.79 -2.53 2.87
N VAL A 133 -5.59 -2.14 1.60
CA VAL A 133 -5.16 -3.08 0.55
C VAL A 133 -3.79 -3.67 0.87
N TYR A 134 -2.83 -2.82 1.29
CA TYR A 134 -1.51 -3.30 1.69
C TYR A 134 -1.56 -4.22 2.91
N VAL A 135 -2.36 -3.89 3.93
CA VAL A 135 -2.53 -4.73 5.12
C VAL A 135 -3.09 -6.10 4.75
N LEU A 136 -4.09 -6.18 3.86
CA LEU A 136 -4.65 -7.46 3.42
C LEU A 136 -3.62 -8.30 2.65
N TYR A 137 -2.83 -7.67 1.77
CA TYR A 137 -1.71 -8.32 1.09
C TYR A 137 -0.66 -8.84 2.09
N SER A 138 -0.25 -8.01 3.05
CA SER A 138 0.75 -8.35 4.08
C SER A 138 0.27 -9.52 4.97
N ARG A 139 -1.02 -9.54 5.33
CA ARG A 139 -1.63 -10.66 6.07
C ARG A 139 -1.66 -11.95 5.27
N TRP A 140 -1.87 -11.88 3.95
CA TRP A 140 -1.76 -13.07 3.10
C TRP A 140 -0.33 -13.61 3.16
N LYS A 141 0.66 -12.73 2.93
CA LYS A 141 2.08 -13.09 2.94
C LYS A 141 2.55 -13.68 4.27
N SER A 142 2.08 -13.15 5.40
CA SER A 142 2.40 -13.69 6.73
C SER A 142 1.66 -14.98 7.06
N ASN A 143 0.95 -15.59 6.10
CA ASN A 143 0.04 -16.71 6.27
C ASN A 143 -0.92 -16.52 7.46
N ALA A 144 -1.48 -15.31 7.62
CA ALA A 144 -2.34 -15.00 8.75
C ALA A 144 -3.54 -15.96 8.80
N PRO A 145 -3.91 -16.46 10.00
CA PRO A 145 -5.09 -17.29 10.16
C PRO A 145 -6.35 -16.46 9.83
N VAL A 146 -7.38 -17.12 9.29
CA VAL A 146 -8.70 -16.53 9.01
C VAL A 146 -8.68 -15.42 7.93
N LEU A 147 -7.77 -15.50 6.94
CA LEU A 147 -7.86 -14.66 5.74
C LEU A 147 -8.62 -15.40 4.64
N SER A 148 -9.89 -15.06 4.42
CA SER A 148 -10.69 -15.65 3.35
C SER A 148 -10.32 -15.08 1.98
N ILE A 149 -10.57 -15.87 0.93
CA ILE A 149 -10.41 -15.44 -0.47
C ILE A 149 -11.23 -14.18 -0.75
N ASP A 150 -12.44 -14.09 -0.20
CA ASP A 150 -13.32 -12.93 -0.43
C ASP A 150 -12.75 -11.64 0.16
N ARG A 151 -12.00 -11.70 1.27
CA ARG A 151 -11.27 -10.53 1.80
C ARG A 151 -10.20 -10.06 0.83
N ILE A 152 -9.48 -10.97 0.18
CA ILE A 152 -8.46 -10.61 -0.82
C ILE A 152 -9.13 -10.05 -2.09
N LYS A 153 -10.29 -10.58 -2.51
CA LYS A 153 -11.08 -10.00 -3.61
C LYS A 153 -11.60 -8.60 -3.31
N THR A 154 -12.00 -8.32 -2.07
CA THR A 154 -12.33 -6.96 -1.64
C THR A 154 -11.12 -6.04 -1.83
N ALA A 155 -9.92 -6.47 -1.44
CA ALA A 155 -8.70 -5.70 -1.64
C ALA A 155 -8.42 -5.40 -3.13
N GLU A 156 -8.79 -6.30 -4.05
CA GLU A 156 -8.66 -6.05 -5.49
C GLU A 156 -9.59 -4.93 -5.98
N ASN A 157 -10.83 -4.91 -5.50
CA ASN A 157 -11.79 -3.85 -5.81
C ASN A 157 -11.35 -2.52 -5.21
N ASP A 158 -10.92 -2.53 -3.94
CA ASP A 158 -10.38 -1.36 -3.26
C ASP A 158 -9.12 -0.84 -3.98
N ALA A 159 -8.28 -1.74 -4.50
CA ALA A 159 -7.10 -1.37 -5.28
C ALA A 159 -7.46 -0.59 -6.55
N LYS A 160 -8.56 -0.97 -7.23
CA LYS A 160 -9.08 -0.23 -8.39
C LYS A 160 -9.59 1.16 -7.99
N MET A 161 -10.37 1.23 -6.92
CA MET A 161 -10.94 2.51 -6.44
C MET A 161 -9.86 3.48 -5.94
N ALA A 162 -8.83 2.97 -5.27
CA ALA A 162 -7.76 3.76 -4.67
C ALA A 162 -6.62 4.13 -5.66
N GLY A 163 -6.77 3.81 -6.95
CA GLY A 163 -5.77 4.13 -7.98
C GLY A 163 -4.45 3.35 -7.83
N ILE A 164 -4.50 2.16 -7.22
CA ILE A 164 -3.36 1.26 -7.00
C ILE A 164 -3.53 -0.07 -7.74
N SER A 165 -4.24 -0.04 -8.87
CA SER A 165 -4.41 -1.17 -9.79
C SER A 165 -3.13 -1.92 -10.18
N PRO A 166 -1.93 -1.31 -10.21
CA PRO A 166 -0.69 -2.06 -10.40
C PRO A 166 -0.46 -3.22 -9.40
N MET A 167 -1.11 -3.25 -8.23
CA MET A 167 -1.05 -4.37 -7.28
C MET A 167 -1.92 -5.58 -7.66
N ILE A 168 -2.92 -5.39 -8.54
CA ILE A 168 -3.93 -6.42 -8.85
C ILE A 168 -3.30 -7.76 -9.25
N PRO A 169 -2.28 -7.83 -10.13
CA PRO A 169 -1.67 -9.12 -10.48
C PRO A 169 -1.05 -9.87 -9.29
N ALA A 170 -0.55 -9.16 -8.28
CA ALA A 170 -0.03 -9.78 -7.07
C ALA A 170 -1.15 -10.26 -6.14
N LEU A 171 -2.27 -9.54 -6.08
CA LEU A 171 -3.47 -10.01 -5.38
C LEU A 171 -4.09 -11.24 -6.06
N GLU A 172 -4.03 -11.33 -7.39
CA GLU A 172 -4.44 -12.53 -8.14
C GLU A 172 -3.56 -13.74 -7.79
N ILE A 173 -2.25 -13.56 -7.66
CA ILE A 173 -1.34 -14.60 -7.12
C ILE A 173 -1.78 -14.99 -5.71
N ALA A 174 -2.03 -14.03 -4.81
CA ALA A 174 -2.46 -14.31 -3.45
C ALA A 174 -3.77 -15.10 -3.37
N ILE A 175 -4.73 -14.79 -4.24
CA ILE A 175 -5.99 -15.52 -4.37
C ILE A 175 -5.73 -16.96 -4.85
N LEU A 176 -4.96 -17.14 -5.92
CA LEU A 176 -4.65 -18.46 -6.48
C LEU A 176 -3.85 -19.32 -5.50
N ASP A 177 -2.91 -18.72 -4.77
CA ASP A 177 -2.14 -19.34 -3.71
C ASP A 177 -3.06 -19.83 -2.59
N ARG A 178 -3.94 -18.99 -2.04
CA ARG A 178 -4.93 -19.43 -1.03
C ARG A 178 -5.85 -20.53 -1.55
N GLN A 179 -6.29 -20.44 -2.81
CA GLN A 179 -7.09 -21.48 -3.45
C GLN A 179 -6.34 -22.78 -3.69
N SER A 180 -5.02 -22.79 -3.52
CA SER A 180 -4.20 -23.98 -3.64
C SER A 180 -4.12 -24.80 -2.35
N TYR A 181 -4.41 -24.18 -1.21
CA TYR A 181 -4.28 -24.84 0.09
C TYR A 181 -5.58 -24.99 0.84
N TYR A 182 -6.66 -24.33 0.42
CA TYR A 182 -7.92 -24.33 1.14
C TYR A 182 -9.11 -24.54 0.21
N ASP A 183 -10.07 -25.32 0.70
CA ASP A 183 -11.35 -25.49 0.04
C ASP A 183 -12.14 -24.19 -0.01
N LYS A 184 -12.66 -23.86 -1.20
CA LYS A 184 -13.30 -22.56 -1.45
C LYS A 184 -14.63 -22.40 -0.73
N VAL A 185 -15.29 -23.49 -0.37
CA VAL A 185 -16.63 -23.48 0.23
C VAL A 185 -16.52 -23.60 1.74
N THR A 186 -15.75 -24.57 2.21
CA THR A 186 -15.65 -24.95 3.62
C THR A 186 -14.49 -24.26 4.34
N GLY A 187 -13.47 -23.79 3.61
CA GLY A 187 -12.25 -23.23 4.19
C GLY A 187 -11.34 -24.25 4.86
N ILE A 188 -11.64 -25.55 4.72
CA ILE A 188 -10.82 -26.64 5.25
C ILE A 188 -9.51 -26.72 4.45
N PRO A 189 -8.35 -26.87 5.12
CA PRO A 189 -7.09 -27.05 4.41
C PRO A 189 -7.06 -28.39 3.68
N TYR A 190 -6.52 -28.35 2.46
CA TYR A 190 -6.23 -29.53 1.66
C TYR A 190 -5.04 -30.31 2.24
N GLN A 191 -5.02 -31.62 2.02
CA GLN A 191 -3.79 -32.40 2.14
C GLN A 191 -2.81 -32.01 1.02
N PRO A 192 -1.49 -32.21 1.19
CA PRO A 192 -0.51 -31.78 0.20
C PRO A 192 -0.75 -32.35 -1.21
N GLU A 193 -1.22 -33.59 -1.32
CA GLU A 193 -1.56 -34.20 -2.62
C GLU A 193 -2.75 -33.52 -3.31
N GLU A 194 -3.70 -33.01 -2.55
CA GLU A 194 -4.90 -32.32 -3.04
C GLU A 194 -4.56 -30.90 -3.53
N SER A 195 -3.50 -30.29 -2.97
CA SER A 195 -3.01 -28.97 -3.38
C SER A 195 -2.36 -28.95 -4.77
N ILE A 196 -1.78 -30.07 -5.22
CA ILE A 196 -1.00 -30.15 -6.46
C ILE A 196 -1.71 -29.60 -7.71
N PRO A 197 -2.93 -30.03 -8.08
CA PRO A 197 -3.60 -29.51 -9.28
C PRO A 197 -3.94 -28.02 -9.19
N HIS A 198 -4.07 -27.47 -7.99
CA HIS A 198 -4.33 -26.05 -7.79
C HIS A 198 -3.04 -25.23 -7.92
N LEU A 199 -1.94 -25.72 -7.37
CA LEU A 199 -0.61 -25.13 -7.54
C LEU A 199 -0.22 -25.08 -9.02
N VAL A 200 -0.54 -26.10 -9.81
CA VAL A 200 -0.33 -26.08 -11.26
C VAL A 200 -0.98 -24.86 -11.92
N LYS A 201 -2.23 -24.52 -11.53
CA LYS A 201 -2.95 -23.34 -12.06
C LYS A 201 -2.30 -22.04 -11.63
N LEU A 202 -1.85 -21.96 -10.38
CA LEU A 202 -1.10 -20.82 -9.86
C LEU A 202 0.18 -20.59 -10.69
N PHE A 203 0.95 -21.65 -10.96
CA PHE A 203 2.19 -21.53 -11.72
C PHE A 203 1.98 -21.30 -13.23
N ASP A 204 0.87 -21.75 -13.81
CA ASP A 204 0.47 -21.36 -15.17
C ASP A 204 0.22 -19.83 -15.26
N TYR A 205 -0.42 -19.25 -14.23
CA TYR A 205 -0.62 -17.81 -14.12
C TYR A 205 0.72 -17.06 -13.95
N ILE A 206 1.59 -17.49 -13.04
CA ILE A 206 2.91 -16.87 -12.80
C ILE A 206 3.75 -16.89 -14.07
N GLN A 207 3.81 -18.02 -14.78
CA GLN A 207 4.54 -18.11 -16.04
C GLN A 207 3.99 -17.16 -17.11
N THR A 208 2.68 -16.97 -17.14
CA THR A 208 2.04 -15.99 -18.03
C THR A 208 2.47 -14.56 -17.70
N GLN A 209 2.47 -14.18 -16.42
CA GLN A 209 2.94 -12.85 -15.98
C GLN A 209 4.42 -12.61 -16.37
N LEU A 210 5.29 -13.60 -16.12
CA LEU A 210 6.71 -13.50 -16.47
C LEU A 210 6.95 -13.47 -18.00
N LYS A 211 6.10 -14.13 -18.79
CA LYS A 211 6.19 -14.11 -20.25
C LYS A 211 5.73 -12.76 -20.83
N GLN A 212 4.69 -12.17 -20.25
CA GLN A 212 4.15 -10.89 -20.71
C GLN A 212 5.02 -9.70 -20.30
N ASP A 213 5.84 -9.84 -19.26
CA ASP A 213 6.69 -8.78 -18.72
C ASP A 213 8.17 -9.24 -18.66
N PRO A 214 8.92 -9.10 -19.76
CA PRO A 214 10.31 -9.56 -19.82
C PRO A 214 11.24 -8.89 -18.80
N GLU A 215 10.96 -7.63 -18.44
CA GLU A 215 11.76 -6.92 -17.44
C GLU A 215 11.48 -7.47 -16.03
N LEU A 216 10.23 -7.71 -15.66
CA LEU A 216 9.88 -8.44 -14.44
C LEU A 216 10.60 -9.80 -14.39
N ASN A 217 10.54 -10.58 -15.47
CA ASN A 217 11.18 -11.90 -15.53
C ASN A 217 12.70 -11.82 -15.31
N LYS A 218 13.35 -10.85 -15.96
CA LYS A 218 14.79 -10.58 -15.78
C LYS A 218 15.11 -10.18 -14.33
N LEU A 219 14.34 -9.27 -13.74
CA LEU A 219 14.54 -8.79 -12.37
C LEU A 219 14.31 -9.90 -11.34
N TRP A 220 13.25 -10.68 -11.50
CA TRP A 220 12.90 -11.76 -10.57
C TRP A 220 13.94 -12.89 -10.59
N ARG A 221 14.45 -13.26 -11.77
CA ARG A 221 15.46 -14.34 -11.92
C ARG A 221 16.88 -13.92 -11.59
N ALA A 222 17.14 -12.63 -11.34
CA ALA A 222 18.48 -12.17 -11.04
C ALA A 222 19.00 -12.79 -9.73
N LYS A 223 20.19 -13.41 -9.76
CA LYS A 223 20.84 -14.00 -8.57
C LYS A 223 21.00 -12.99 -7.43
N LYS A 224 21.30 -11.73 -7.78
CA LYS A 224 21.32 -10.58 -6.87
C LYS A 224 20.35 -9.55 -7.42
N ARG A 225 19.16 -9.49 -6.84
CA ARG A 225 18.09 -8.60 -7.30
C ARG A 225 18.41 -7.15 -6.98
N ASP A 226 18.19 -6.28 -7.96
CA ASP A 226 18.29 -4.83 -7.77
C ASP A 226 16.97 -4.33 -7.15
N TRP A 227 16.92 -4.36 -5.81
CA TRP A 227 15.74 -3.89 -5.08
C TRP A 227 15.45 -2.41 -5.27
N LYS A 228 16.46 -1.60 -5.59
CA LYS A 228 16.23 -0.19 -5.91
C LYS A 228 15.40 -0.09 -7.17
N LYS A 229 15.80 -0.79 -8.24
CA LYS A 229 15.06 -0.83 -9.49
C LYS A 229 13.69 -1.49 -9.37
N ILE A 230 13.58 -2.57 -8.60
CA ILE A 230 12.29 -3.25 -8.35
C ILE A 230 11.30 -2.30 -7.64
N ASN A 231 11.77 -1.49 -6.69
CA ASN A 231 10.93 -0.55 -5.95
C ASN A 231 10.42 0.64 -6.78
N GLU A 232 10.98 0.91 -7.96
CA GLU A 232 10.53 2.00 -8.84
C GLU A 232 9.13 1.75 -9.42
N SER A 233 8.68 0.49 -9.43
CA SER A 233 7.38 0.08 -9.95
C SER A 233 6.61 -0.73 -8.91
N MET A 234 5.45 -0.23 -8.48
CA MET A 234 4.56 -0.94 -7.57
C MET A 234 4.17 -2.32 -8.11
N LYS A 235 3.85 -2.43 -9.42
CA LYS A 235 3.54 -3.71 -10.07
C LYS A 235 4.72 -4.68 -9.93
N THR A 236 5.91 -4.23 -10.27
CA THR A 236 7.11 -5.07 -10.29
C THR A 236 7.48 -5.54 -8.89
N TYR A 237 7.45 -4.63 -7.90
CA TYR A 237 7.70 -4.96 -6.51
C TYR A 237 6.75 -6.06 -6.00
N PHE A 238 5.44 -5.84 -6.10
CA PHE A 238 4.47 -6.78 -5.54
C PHE A 238 4.41 -8.10 -6.32
N LEU A 239 4.66 -8.10 -7.63
CA LEU A 239 4.77 -9.36 -8.37
C LEU A 239 6.02 -10.16 -7.97
N VAL A 240 7.19 -9.51 -7.83
CA VAL A 240 8.40 -10.21 -7.35
C VAL A 240 8.14 -10.83 -5.98
N ASP A 241 7.58 -10.04 -5.07
CA ASP A 241 7.31 -10.46 -3.70
C ASP A 241 6.27 -11.59 -3.61
N ALA A 242 5.19 -11.49 -4.39
CA ALA A 242 4.14 -12.51 -4.41
C ALA A 242 4.61 -13.82 -5.07
N ILE A 243 5.41 -13.75 -6.14
CA ILE A 243 5.98 -14.93 -6.77
C ILE A 243 6.94 -15.65 -5.80
N ASP A 244 7.77 -14.92 -5.07
CA ASP A 244 8.66 -15.52 -4.06
C ASP A 244 7.86 -16.28 -2.99
N GLN A 245 6.78 -15.67 -2.49
CA GLN A 245 5.92 -16.31 -1.50
C GLN A 245 5.26 -17.58 -2.05
N ALA A 246 4.71 -17.52 -3.27
CA ALA A 246 4.09 -18.67 -3.94
C ALA A 246 5.08 -19.81 -4.18
N VAL A 247 6.32 -19.50 -4.57
CA VAL A 247 7.39 -20.49 -4.70
C VAL A 247 7.71 -21.12 -3.35
N SER A 248 7.91 -20.32 -2.31
CA SER A 248 8.22 -20.82 -0.96
C SER A 248 7.11 -21.72 -0.42
N ASN A 249 5.84 -21.35 -0.64
CA ASN A 249 4.69 -22.17 -0.23
C ASN A 249 4.66 -23.50 -1.00
N ALA A 250 4.93 -23.47 -2.30
CA ALA A 250 4.95 -24.66 -3.14
C ALA A 250 6.10 -25.61 -2.78
N GLU A 251 7.28 -25.08 -2.46
CA GLU A 251 8.40 -25.87 -1.92
C GLU A 251 8.02 -26.53 -0.59
N GLY A 252 7.35 -25.79 0.31
CA GLY A 252 6.81 -26.32 1.55
C GLY A 252 5.87 -27.51 1.30
N CYS A 253 4.88 -27.34 0.41
CA CYS A 253 3.96 -28.41 0.03
C CYS A 253 4.66 -29.64 -0.55
N LEU A 254 5.68 -29.45 -1.39
CA LEU A 254 6.45 -30.54 -1.99
C LEU A 254 7.40 -31.24 -1.03
N SER A 255 7.70 -30.63 0.11
CA SER A 255 8.49 -31.23 1.19
C SER A 255 7.67 -32.18 2.07
N GLU A 256 6.34 -32.15 1.95
CA GLU A 256 5.41 -33.04 2.65
C GLU A 256 5.09 -34.30 1.82
N ASP A 257 4.27 -35.19 2.38
CA ASP A 257 3.84 -36.40 1.69
C ASP A 257 2.93 -36.07 0.51
N THR A 258 3.41 -36.34 -0.70
CA THR A 258 2.69 -36.14 -1.96
C THR A 258 2.54 -37.45 -2.74
N GLU A 259 2.71 -38.61 -2.09
CA GLU A 259 2.69 -39.93 -2.76
C GLU A 259 1.37 -40.24 -3.47
N LYS A 260 0.26 -39.72 -2.94
CA LYS A 260 -1.08 -39.92 -3.49
C LYS A 260 -1.49 -38.89 -4.55
N ALA A 261 -0.62 -37.95 -4.88
CA ALA A 261 -0.92 -36.94 -5.89
C ALA A 261 -1.03 -37.57 -7.29
N ASP A 262 -1.83 -36.95 -8.17
CA ASP A 262 -1.85 -37.35 -9.59
C ASP A 262 -0.43 -37.22 -10.17
N PRO A 263 0.16 -38.32 -10.70
CA PRO A 263 1.56 -38.29 -11.15
C PRO A 263 1.83 -37.32 -12.31
N LYS A 264 0.82 -37.04 -13.15
CA LYS A 264 0.96 -36.09 -14.28
C LYS A 264 0.97 -34.67 -13.77
N GLU A 265 0.07 -34.32 -12.84
CA GLU A 265 0.01 -32.98 -12.24
C GLU A 265 1.25 -32.70 -11.39
N LEU A 266 1.68 -33.68 -10.57
CA LEU A 266 2.90 -33.56 -9.77
C LEU A 266 4.13 -33.34 -10.66
N LYS A 267 4.25 -34.11 -11.74
CA LYS A 267 5.34 -33.92 -12.72
C LYS A 267 5.26 -32.55 -13.40
N LYS A 268 4.06 -32.07 -13.74
CA LYS A 268 3.85 -30.75 -14.33
C LYS A 268 4.29 -29.64 -13.38
N LEU A 269 3.85 -29.67 -12.11
CA LEU A 269 4.26 -28.70 -11.10
C LEU A 269 5.78 -28.67 -10.93
N LYS A 270 6.41 -29.84 -10.78
CA LYS A 270 7.87 -29.94 -10.67
C LYS A 270 8.57 -29.37 -11.89
N SER A 271 8.04 -29.61 -13.09
CA SER A 271 8.57 -29.03 -14.33
C SER A 271 8.41 -27.51 -14.38
N GLN A 272 7.28 -26.96 -13.94
CA GLN A 272 7.03 -25.52 -13.90
C GLN A 272 8.01 -24.82 -12.96
N LEU A 273 8.17 -25.34 -11.74
CA LEU A 273 9.12 -24.83 -10.75
C LEU A 273 10.58 -24.94 -11.24
N LYS A 274 10.96 -26.05 -11.86
CA LYS A 274 12.29 -26.21 -12.47
C LYS A 274 12.53 -25.19 -13.59
N ALA A 275 11.53 -24.92 -14.43
CA ALA A 275 11.61 -23.87 -15.47
C ALA A 275 11.75 -22.46 -14.87
N LEU A 276 11.30 -22.25 -13.63
CA LEU A 276 11.53 -21.04 -12.85
C LEU A 276 12.94 -20.98 -12.21
N GLY A 277 13.72 -22.06 -12.29
CA GLY A 277 15.07 -22.15 -11.72
C GLY A 277 15.10 -22.65 -10.28
N ILE A 278 13.98 -23.19 -9.79
CA ILE A 278 13.84 -23.73 -8.44
C ILE A 278 14.41 -25.15 -8.40
N LYS A 279 15.13 -25.47 -7.32
CA LYS A 279 15.67 -26.80 -7.06
C LYS A 279 14.65 -27.57 -6.23
N ILE A 280 14.22 -28.71 -6.73
CA ILE A 280 13.24 -29.61 -6.10
C ILE A 280 13.94 -30.91 -5.77
#